data_AF-A0A1H6TWF3-F1
#
_entry.id   AF-A0A1H6TWF3-F1
#
_cell.length_a   1.000
_cell.length_b   1.000
_cell.length_c   1.000
_cell.angle_alpha   90.00
_cell.angle_beta   90.00
_cell.angle_gamma   90.00
#
_symmetry.space_group_name_H-M   'P 1'
#
loop_
_entity.id
_entity.type
_entity.pdbx_description
1 polymer ?
#
loop_
_entity_poly.entity_id
_entity_poly.type
_entity_poly.pdbx_seq_one_letter_code
_entity_poly.pdbx_strand_id
1 'polypeptide(L)'
;MSLSSTDIQTSRQEADRSLLFIILAHLPIISLVLPYGYDTFTFAGIASVLIGGFALLSYQLTKGTRTCSVLFAMCLMLLSALMIQVQMGRIEMHFHVFCGLALLMLYRDWLPLFVGALLIAIHHLALTALQLADATLANMPLMIYNYGCSWSIAFLHAAFVVFETSILMAFAIRMQKEHQQATDMLVLVDRFDHQQDLSQRLLGKTLASQSFNNMLDQFSHLIIKLKDFAQHLRQGSQDLTQVSEYTRKIAQLQQTHTQTAAESVHQMTQSVQEVAGQAQAATECVTQAQSAVAQVHHEVHASNRMSEHTNQALLNALEQVQTLVNKVQSIAEMTASINDISDQTNLLALNAAIEAARAGESGRGFSVVADEVRALSLRTQTFTQNISHTLEELTQISAQVLHGIQEGHQAAEKGLACVRQVEQAMQQIEQAIQAVQEISNHIACASQQQVSTSSEISEKVHALAEQSRRLIQDAQKAQALAERLEIDIQDIDTFIGGYQLKLI
;
A
#
# COMPACT_ATOMS: atom_id res chain seq x y z
N MET A 1 55.69 2.16 9.86
CA MET A 1 56.54 3.36 9.80
C MET A 1 56.71 3.89 11.22
N SER A 2 57.83 3.54 11.84
CA SER A 2 58.39 4.30 12.96
C SER A 2 58.50 5.76 12.55
N LEU A 3 58.47 6.70 13.49
CA LEU A 3 58.84 8.10 13.23
C LEU A 3 59.98 8.12 12.22
N SER A 4 59.73 8.79 11.10
CA SER A 4 60.78 8.95 10.10
C SER A 4 61.96 9.61 10.82
N SER A 5 63.18 9.12 10.58
CA SER A 5 64.40 9.69 11.18
C SER A 5 64.47 11.22 11.06
N THR A 6 63.74 11.77 10.09
CA THR A 6 63.49 13.18 9.81
C THR A 6 62.83 13.96 10.96
N ASP A 7 61.80 13.48 11.66
CA ASP A 7 61.11 14.28 12.71
C ASP A 7 61.90 14.40 14.01
N ILE A 8 62.64 13.34 14.36
CA ILE A 8 63.57 13.36 15.50
C ILE A 8 64.75 14.28 15.17
N GLN A 9 65.20 14.27 13.92
CA GLN A 9 66.30 15.10 13.45
C GLN A 9 65.90 16.58 13.38
N THR A 10 64.66 16.92 12.98
CA THR A 10 64.16 18.31 12.99
C THR A 10 64.01 18.85 14.41
N SER A 11 63.42 18.10 15.34
CA SER A 11 63.31 18.54 16.74
C SER A 11 64.68 18.74 17.41
N ARG A 12 65.66 17.87 17.11
CA ARG A 12 67.04 18.04 17.59
C ARG A 12 67.74 19.23 16.95
N GLN A 13 67.51 19.50 15.67
CA GLN A 13 68.07 20.67 14.99
C GLN A 13 67.53 21.98 15.57
N GLU A 14 66.26 22.04 15.97
CA GLU A 14 65.69 23.19 16.67
C GLU A 14 66.33 23.40 18.05
N ALA A 15 66.55 22.31 18.80
CA ALA A 15 67.28 22.36 20.07
C ALA A 15 68.74 22.80 19.86
N ASP A 16 69.43 22.26 18.86
CA ASP A 16 70.80 22.67 18.50
C ASP A 16 70.86 24.16 18.12
N ARG A 17 69.91 24.64 17.31
CA ARG A 17 69.87 26.06 16.93
C ARG A 17 69.67 26.96 18.14
N SER A 18 68.76 26.56 19.03
CA SER A 18 68.46 27.31 20.27
C SER A 18 69.69 27.33 21.19
N LEU A 19 70.34 26.19 21.38
CA LEU A 19 71.50 26.09 22.26
C LEU A 19 72.75 26.75 21.65
N LEU A 20 72.94 26.70 20.33
CA LEU A 20 73.99 27.44 19.66
C LEU A 20 73.83 28.95 19.87
N PHE A 21 72.61 29.46 19.71
CA PHE A 21 72.32 30.87 19.98
C PHE A 21 72.67 31.24 21.42
N ILE A 22 72.28 30.39 22.38
CA ILE A 22 72.63 30.55 23.79
C ILE A 22 74.15 30.58 23.96
N ILE A 23 74.90 29.59 23.47
CA ILE A 23 76.37 29.53 23.59
C ILE A 23 77.03 30.78 22.99
N LEU A 24 76.60 31.21 21.80
CA LEU A 24 77.16 32.39 21.14
C LEU A 24 76.84 33.69 21.91
N ALA A 25 75.66 33.79 22.53
CA ALA A 25 75.28 34.95 23.35
C ALA A 25 76.15 35.11 24.60
N HIS A 26 76.73 34.02 25.12
CA HIS A 26 77.65 34.07 26.27
C HIS A 26 79.03 34.61 25.91
N LEU A 27 79.51 34.40 24.67
CA LEU A 27 80.86 34.79 24.25
C LEU A 27 81.18 36.28 24.44
N PRO A 28 80.34 37.25 24.01
CA PRO A 28 80.64 38.67 24.23
C PRO A 28 80.60 39.04 25.72
N ILE A 29 79.72 38.41 26.50
CA ILE A 29 79.63 38.65 27.94
C ILE A 29 80.92 38.18 28.61
N ILE A 30 81.40 36.98 28.28
CA ILE A 30 82.57 36.38 28.94
C ILE A 30 83.88 37.03 28.50
N SER A 31 83.98 37.45 27.23
CA SER A 31 85.20 38.05 26.71
C SER A 31 85.34 39.55 27.02
N LEU A 32 84.24 40.29 27.19
CA LEU A 32 84.27 41.75 27.36
C LEU A 32 83.82 42.24 28.74
N VAL A 33 82.84 41.57 29.36
CA VAL A 33 82.21 42.07 30.60
C VAL A 33 82.84 41.44 31.84
N LEU A 34 82.93 40.10 31.88
CA LEU A 34 83.39 39.39 33.07
C LEU A 34 84.87 39.59 33.46
N PRO A 35 85.82 39.84 32.53
CA PRO A 35 87.22 40.06 32.89
C PRO A 35 87.48 41.40 33.59
N TYR A 36 86.49 42.30 33.58
CA TYR A 36 86.60 43.62 34.18
C TYR A 36 86.93 43.51 35.68
N GLY A 37 88.09 44.03 36.06
CA GLY A 37 88.58 44.00 37.44
C GLY A 37 89.46 42.80 37.83
N TYR A 38 89.77 41.89 36.89
CA TYR A 38 90.56 40.66 37.17
C TYR A 38 91.77 40.45 36.24
N ASP A 39 92.04 41.37 35.30
CA ASP A 39 93.14 41.30 34.32
C ASP A 39 93.17 40.01 33.45
N THR A 40 92.02 39.37 33.25
CA THR A 40 91.88 38.11 32.50
C THR A 40 91.41 38.28 31.05
N PHE A 41 91.42 39.50 30.50
CA PHE A 41 90.87 39.82 29.16
C PHE A 41 91.48 38.99 28.03
N THR A 42 92.80 38.81 28.02
CA THR A 42 93.51 38.04 26.98
C THR A 42 93.13 36.56 27.03
N PHE A 43 93.09 35.97 28.22
CA PHE A 43 92.67 34.59 28.44
C PHE A 43 91.20 34.39 28.06
N ALA A 44 90.32 35.28 28.51
CA ALA A 44 88.88 35.25 28.24
C ALA A 44 88.59 35.34 26.74
N GLY A 45 89.26 36.25 26.02
CA GLY A 45 89.09 36.42 24.57
C GLY A 45 89.51 35.18 23.79
N ILE A 46 90.72 34.65 24.04
CA ILE A 46 91.24 33.47 23.34
C ILE A 46 90.35 32.25 23.61
N ALA A 47 90.04 31.96 24.87
CA ALA A 47 89.22 30.81 25.24
C ALA A 47 87.79 30.91 24.69
N SER A 48 87.19 32.11 24.70
CA SER A 48 85.84 32.32 24.12
C SER A 48 85.83 32.08 22.61
N VAL A 49 86.86 32.54 21.88
CA VAL A 49 86.97 32.28 20.43
C VAL A 49 87.16 30.79 20.15
N LEU A 50 87.97 30.09 20.94
CA LEU A 50 88.18 28.65 20.80
C LEU A 50 86.90 27.84 21.06
N ILE A 51 86.20 28.11 22.17
CA ILE A 51 84.94 27.42 22.51
C ILE A 51 83.85 27.76 21.49
N GLY A 52 83.72 29.03 21.10
CA GLY A 52 82.76 29.48 20.10
C GLY A 52 83.01 28.88 18.71
N GLY A 53 84.27 28.88 18.27
CA GLY A 53 84.68 28.25 17.02
C GLY A 53 84.44 26.73 17.03
N PHE A 54 84.75 26.06 18.15
CA PHE A 54 84.46 24.64 18.32
C PHE A 54 82.95 24.35 18.32
N ALA A 55 82.13 25.19 18.95
CA ALA A 55 80.67 25.06 18.92
C ALA A 55 80.11 25.27 17.50
N LEU A 56 80.58 26.28 16.76
CA LEU A 56 80.17 26.51 15.37
C LEU A 56 80.58 25.35 14.44
N LEU A 57 81.81 24.85 14.59
CA LEU A 57 82.29 23.71 13.83
C LEU A 57 81.48 22.45 14.15
N SER A 58 81.23 22.19 15.43
CA SER A 58 80.42 21.06 15.90
C SER A 58 78.99 21.13 15.34
N TYR A 59 78.40 22.33 15.29
CA TYR A 59 77.09 22.55 14.68
C TYR A 59 77.09 22.19 13.18
N GLN A 60 78.05 22.70 12.42
CA GLN A 60 78.10 22.48 10.98
C GLN A 60 78.30 20.99 10.63
N LEU A 61 79.15 20.30 11.39
CA LEU A 61 79.49 18.91 11.13
C LEU A 61 78.46 17.91 11.65
N THR A 62 77.79 18.21 12.77
CA THR A 62 77.01 17.21 13.51
C THR A 62 75.57 17.62 13.87
N LYS A 63 75.05 18.76 13.40
CA LYS A 63 73.67 19.21 13.70
C LYS A 63 72.62 18.11 13.50
N GLY A 64 71.64 18.06 14.40
CA GLY A 64 70.57 17.06 14.44
C GLY A 64 70.99 15.71 15.01
N THR A 65 72.27 15.52 15.36
CA THR A 65 72.76 14.26 15.93
C THR A 65 72.90 14.33 17.44
N ARG A 66 72.96 13.15 18.08
CA ARG A 66 73.26 13.05 19.51
C ARG A 66 74.67 13.54 19.85
N THR A 67 75.60 13.42 18.91
CA THR A 67 76.96 13.94 19.07
C THR A 67 76.95 15.46 19.26
N CYS A 68 76.18 16.21 18.48
CA CYS A 68 76.08 17.67 18.63
C CYS A 68 75.61 18.07 20.02
N SER A 69 74.56 17.42 20.54
CA SER A 69 74.04 17.69 21.88
C SER A 69 75.07 17.44 22.99
N VAL A 70 75.92 16.42 22.84
CA VAL A 70 77.01 16.14 23.79
C VAL A 70 78.12 17.19 23.68
N LEU A 71 78.52 17.54 22.46
CA LEU A 71 79.54 18.57 22.23
C LEU A 71 79.09 19.93 22.74
N PHE A 72 77.81 20.28 22.60
CA PHE A 72 77.27 21.53 23.12
C PHE A 72 77.14 21.52 24.64
N ALA A 73 76.79 20.38 25.25
CA ALA A 73 76.89 20.22 26.70
C ALA A 73 78.31 20.46 27.20
N MET A 74 79.31 19.90 26.51
CA MET A 74 80.71 20.15 26.83
C MET A 74 81.07 21.64 26.65
N CYS A 75 80.68 22.27 25.55
CA CYS A 75 80.93 23.70 25.32
C CYS A 75 80.32 24.57 26.42
N LEU A 76 79.08 24.29 26.82
CA LEU A 76 78.38 25.03 27.87
C LEU A 76 79.03 24.86 29.24
N MET A 77 79.53 23.66 29.55
CA MET A 77 80.30 23.41 30.77
C MET A 77 81.69 24.03 30.74
N LEU A 78 82.37 24.02 29.58
CA LEU A 78 83.64 24.74 29.39
C LEU A 78 83.46 26.26 29.50
N LEU A 79 82.31 26.77 29.08
CA LEU A 79 81.94 28.16 29.24
C LEU A 79 81.71 28.52 30.70
N SER A 80 81.07 27.62 31.45
CA SER A 80 80.92 27.73 32.91
C SER A 80 82.28 27.72 33.61
N ALA A 81 83.16 26.78 33.23
CA ALA A 81 84.53 26.71 33.68
C ALA A 81 85.32 27.99 33.38
N LEU A 82 85.17 28.53 32.16
CA LEU A 82 85.80 29.78 31.75
C LEU A 82 85.30 30.96 32.58
N MET A 83 84.00 31.05 32.83
CA MET A 83 83.38 32.06 33.70
C MET A 83 83.96 32.04 35.11
N ILE A 84 84.15 30.85 35.68
CA ILE A 84 84.76 30.68 37.01
C ILE A 84 86.20 31.16 37.01
N GLN A 85 87.02 30.74 36.04
CA GLN A 85 88.43 31.13 35.96
C GLN A 85 88.62 32.63 35.66
N VAL A 86 87.81 33.21 34.77
CA VAL A 86 87.89 34.64 34.38
C VAL A 86 87.62 35.56 35.57
N GLN A 87 86.75 35.16 36.50
CA GLN A 87 86.50 35.88 37.75
C GLN A 87 87.28 35.31 38.94
N MET A 88 88.40 34.62 38.69
CA MET A 88 89.31 34.12 39.73
C MET A 88 88.64 33.27 40.81
N GLY A 89 87.74 32.36 40.42
CA GLY A 89 87.13 31.39 41.32
C GLY A 89 85.92 31.91 42.10
N ARG A 90 85.26 32.98 41.65
CA ARG A 90 84.07 33.51 42.33
C ARG A 90 82.92 32.50 42.38
N ILE A 91 82.35 32.33 43.58
CA ILE A 91 81.30 31.33 43.84
C ILE A 91 80.03 31.64 43.05
N GLU A 92 79.71 32.92 42.81
CA GLU A 92 78.52 33.29 42.03
C GLU A 92 78.59 32.74 40.59
N MET A 93 79.78 32.57 40.03
CA MET A 93 79.97 31.99 38.69
C MET A 93 79.72 30.49 38.66
N HIS A 94 79.74 29.81 39.81
CA HIS A 94 79.39 28.39 39.91
C HIS A 94 77.88 28.16 39.75
N PHE A 95 77.03 29.16 40.03
CA PHE A 95 75.59 29.06 39.78
C PHE A 95 75.26 28.85 38.30
N HIS A 96 76.14 29.29 37.40
CA HIS A 96 75.99 29.04 35.97
C HIS A 96 76.02 27.54 35.63
N VAL A 97 76.69 26.69 36.41
CA VAL A 97 76.73 25.24 36.18
C VAL A 97 75.31 24.65 36.28
N PHE A 98 74.56 25.02 37.33
CA PHE A 98 73.18 24.59 37.54
C PHE A 98 72.26 25.10 36.41
N CYS A 99 72.35 26.39 36.09
CA CYS A 99 71.61 26.97 34.97
C CYS A 99 71.95 26.28 33.64
N GLY A 100 73.23 26.00 33.41
CA GLY A 100 73.73 25.35 32.21
C GLY A 100 73.21 23.91 32.07
N LEU A 101 73.27 23.12 33.14
CA LEU A 101 72.70 21.78 33.16
C LEU A 101 71.18 21.80 32.94
N ALA A 102 70.46 22.74 33.55
CA ALA A 102 69.03 22.92 33.30
C ALA A 102 68.71 23.27 31.84
N LEU A 103 69.52 24.09 31.17
CA LEU A 103 69.35 24.42 29.75
C LEU A 103 69.51 23.20 28.83
N LEU A 104 70.29 22.18 29.22
CA LEU A 104 70.42 20.94 28.46
C LEU A 104 69.13 20.11 28.43
N MET A 105 68.13 20.41 29.26
CA MET A 105 66.79 19.83 29.18
C MET A 105 66.09 20.11 27.84
N LEU A 106 66.53 21.12 27.07
CA LEU A 106 66.06 21.37 25.70
C LEU A 106 66.18 20.13 24.81
N TYR A 107 67.20 19.29 25.03
CA TYR A 107 67.39 18.07 24.26
C TYR A 107 66.51 16.91 24.69
N ARG A 108 65.93 16.97 25.90
CA ARG A 108 65.15 15.88 26.50
C ARG A 108 65.92 14.54 26.49
N ASP A 109 67.25 14.59 26.51
CA ASP A 109 68.15 13.45 26.45
C ASP A 109 69.02 13.45 27.71
N TRP A 110 69.15 12.28 28.34
CA TRP A 110 69.92 12.13 29.56
C TRP A 110 71.43 12.23 29.32
N LEU A 111 71.89 11.93 28.10
CA LEU A 111 73.32 11.82 27.82
C LEU A 111 74.05 13.19 27.84
N PRO A 112 73.54 14.27 27.21
CA PRO A 112 74.14 15.60 27.36
C PRO A 112 74.24 16.05 28.82
N LEU A 113 73.21 15.79 29.62
CA LEU A 113 73.20 16.08 31.06
C LEU A 113 74.31 15.34 31.80
N PHE A 114 74.42 14.02 31.58
CA PHE A 114 75.44 13.19 32.21
C PHE A 114 76.86 13.61 31.81
N VAL A 115 77.11 13.83 30.51
CA VAL A 115 78.44 14.21 30.02
C VAL A 115 78.82 15.62 30.49
N GLY A 116 77.87 16.56 30.50
CA GLY A 116 78.08 17.89 31.05
C GLY A 116 78.46 17.84 32.53
N ALA A 117 77.69 17.13 33.35
CA ALA A 117 77.95 16.94 34.76
C ALA A 117 79.31 16.25 35.03
N LEU A 118 79.65 15.25 34.24
CA LEU A 118 80.94 14.55 34.34
C LEU A 118 82.11 15.48 34.00
N LEU A 119 82.01 16.26 32.92
CA LEU A 119 83.05 17.19 32.51
C LEU A 119 83.28 18.26 33.58
N ILE A 120 82.21 18.85 34.11
CA ILE A 120 82.33 19.91 35.12
C ILE A 120 82.83 19.34 36.46
N ALA A 121 82.47 18.10 36.82
CA ALA A 121 83.02 17.41 37.99
C ALA A 121 84.53 17.17 37.84
N ILE A 122 84.98 16.66 36.69
CA ILE A 122 86.41 16.46 36.39
C ILE A 122 87.14 17.81 36.46
N HIS A 123 86.56 18.86 35.86
CA HIS A 123 87.11 20.22 35.93
C HIS A 123 87.29 20.71 37.38
N HIS A 124 86.26 20.58 38.22
CA HIS A 124 86.32 21.05 39.62
C HIS A 124 87.36 20.26 40.42
N LEU A 125 87.45 18.94 40.25
CA LEU A 125 88.45 18.12 40.93
C LEU A 125 89.88 18.42 40.45
N ALA A 126 90.07 18.56 39.13
CA ALA A 126 91.37 18.85 38.54
C ALA A 126 91.87 20.24 38.94
N LEU A 127 91.04 21.28 38.85
CA LEU A 127 91.44 22.62 39.25
C LEU A 127 91.57 22.79 40.76
N THR A 128 90.85 22.01 41.58
CA THR A 128 91.11 21.97 43.03
C THR A 128 92.52 21.44 43.30
N ALA A 129 92.94 20.37 42.63
CA ALA A 129 94.29 19.83 42.76
C ALA A 129 95.37 20.83 42.29
N LEU A 130 95.13 21.49 41.14
CA LEU A 130 96.05 22.47 40.59
C LEU A 130 96.15 23.74 41.44
N GLN A 131 95.03 24.22 41.99
CA GLN A 131 95.01 25.39 42.87
C GLN A 131 95.70 25.10 44.21
N LEU A 132 95.52 23.91 44.79
CA LEU A 132 96.24 23.48 46.01
C LEU A 132 97.74 23.28 45.78
N ALA A 133 98.17 23.09 44.53
CA ALA A 133 99.56 22.99 44.12
C ALA A 133 100.16 24.33 43.65
N ASP A 134 99.45 25.45 43.84
CA ASP A 134 99.83 26.80 43.40
C ASP A 134 100.18 26.88 41.89
N ALA A 135 99.50 26.09 41.05
CA ALA A 135 99.76 26.05 39.62
C ALA A 135 99.31 27.34 38.92
N THR A 136 100.19 27.88 38.06
CA THR A 136 99.91 29.07 37.24
C THR A 136 99.96 28.73 35.75
N LEU A 137 99.08 29.34 34.96
CA LEU A 137 99.08 29.29 33.50
C LEU A 137 99.41 30.68 32.95
N ALA A 138 100.54 30.83 32.24
CA ALA A 138 100.96 32.11 31.66
C ALA A 138 100.95 33.29 32.67
N ASN A 139 101.49 33.06 33.87
CA ASN A 139 101.51 33.99 35.02
C ASN A 139 100.15 34.32 35.66
N MET A 140 99.08 33.63 35.26
CA MET A 140 97.76 33.71 35.91
C MET A 140 97.57 32.49 36.83
N PRO A 141 97.18 32.65 38.11
CA PRO A 141 96.86 31.52 38.97
C PRO A 141 95.62 30.77 38.47
N LEU A 142 95.66 29.44 38.49
CA LEU A 142 94.49 28.62 38.21
C LEU A 142 93.62 28.57 39.46
N MET A 143 92.41 29.13 39.36
CA MET A 143 91.54 29.39 40.50
C MET A 143 90.18 28.78 40.24
N ILE A 144 89.82 27.77 41.04
CA ILE A 144 88.44 27.26 41.11
C ILE A 144 87.65 27.96 42.21
N TYR A 145 88.27 28.27 43.36
CA TYR A 145 87.62 28.97 44.47
C TYR A 145 88.42 30.21 44.88
N ASN A 146 87.77 31.37 45.01
CA ASN A 146 88.42 32.60 45.46
C ASN A 146 88.73 32.62 46.97
N TYR A 147 88.10 31.74 47.77
CA TYR A 147 88.41 31.52 49.17
C TYR A 147 88.22 30.05 49.56
N GLY A 148 88.97 29.57 50.56
CA GLY A 148 88.70 28.29 51.22
C GLY A 148 88.92 27.03 50.38
N CYS A 149 89.72 27.08 49.31
CA CYS A 149 89.98 25.93 48.43
C CYS A 149 90.39 24.68 49.23
N SER A 150 89.57 23.64 49.17
CA SER A 150 89.75 22.40 49.92
C SER A 150 89.01 21.25 49.25
N TRP A 151 89.50 20.03 49.47
CA TRP A 151 88.83 18.81 49.01
C TRP A 151 87.41 18.67 49.56
N SER A 152 87.14 19.14 50.79
CA SER A 152 85.79 19.12 51.39
C SER A 152 84.79 19.97 50.60
N ILE A 153 85.17 21.17 50.16
CA ILE A 153 84.27 22.04 49.39
C ILE A 153 84.06 21.45 47.98
N ALA A 154 85.10 20.89 47.36
CA ALA A 154 85.00 20.24 46.06
C ALA A 154 84.06 19.03 46.08
N PHE A 155 84.15 18.16 47.11
CA PHE A 155 83.23 17.03 47.24
C PHE A 155 81.80 17.46 47.57
N LEU A 156 81.60 18.53 48.35
CA LEU A 156 80.27 19.09 48.60
C LEU A 156 79.62 19.61 47.30
N HIS A 157 80.37 20.34 46.48
CA HIS A 157 79.88 20.80 45.16
C HIS A 157 79.56 19.63 44.24
N ALA A 158 80.42 18.61 44.19
CA ALA A 158 80.17 17.40 43.42
C ALA A 158 78.88 16.69 43.86
N ALA A 159 78.59 16.64 45.16
CA ALA A 159 77.35 16.06 45.67
C ALA A 159 76.09 16.80 45.19
N PHE A 160 76.11 18.14 45.17
CA PHE A 160 75.00 18.93 44.63
C PHE A 160 74.80 18.72 43.12
N VAL A 161 75.88 18.68 42.34
CA VAL A 161 75.80 18.43 40.89
C VAL A 161 75.28 17.02 40.60
N VAL A 162 75.70 16.00 41.35
CA VAL A 162 75.18 14.63 41.20
C VAL A 162 73.68 14.56 41.54
N PHE A 163 73.25 15.22 42.62
CA PHE A 163 71.85 15.26 43.01
C PHE A 163 70.97 15.95 41.96
N GLU A 164 71.36 17.15 41.51
CA GLU A 164 70.65 17.89 40.46
C GLU A 164 70.60 17.09 39.16
N THR A 165 71.75 16.58 38.69
CA THR A 165 71.83 15.84 37.43
C THR A 165 70.94 14.59 37.46
N SER A 166 70.85 13.89 38.59
CA SER A 166 69.98 12.72 38.74
C SER A 166 68.50 13.07 38.55
N ILE A 167 68.04 14.20 39.11
CA ILE A 167 66.66 14.69 38.95
C ILE A 167 66.41 15.12 37.50
N LEU A 168 67.32 15.91 36.92
CA LEU A 168 67.19 16.37 35.53
C LEU A 168 67.20 15.20 34.55
N MET A 169 68.03 14.17 34.75
CA MET A 169 68.02 12.95 33.94
C MET A 169 66.69 12.21 34.03
N ALA A 170 66.11 12.08 35.23
CA ALA A 170 64.80 11.44 35.41
C ALA A 170 63.69 12.21 34.67
N PHE A 171 63.69 13.55 34.74
CA PHE A 171 62.76 14.38 33.98
C PHE A 171 63.01 14.32 32.47
N ALA A 172 64.26 14.31 32.01
CA ALA A 172 64.59 14.18 30.59
C ALA A 172 64.04 12.87 30.00
N ILE A 173 64.23 11.74 30.70
CA ILE A 173 63.69 10.44 30.27
C ILE A 173 62.16 10.46 30.22
N ARG A 174 61.50 11.06 31.23
CA ARG A 174 60.04 11.17 31.27
C ARG A 174 59.51 12.06 30.14
N MET A 175 60.12 13.24 29.93
CA MET A 175 59.75 14.16 28.86
C MET A 175 59.94 13.54 27.47
N GLN A 176 61.00 12.77 27.26
CA GLN A 176 61.22 12.05 26.00
C GLN A 176 60.11 11.03 25.73
N LYS A 177 59.69 10.28 26.76
CA LYS A 177 58.61 9.31 26.64
C LYS A 177 57.27 9.96 26.35
N GLU A 178 56.94 11.06 27.05
CA GLU A 178 55.70 11.82 26.82
C GLU A 178 55.69 12.47 25.42
N HIS A 179 56.83 13.01 24.99
CA HIS A 179 56.97 13.58 23.64
C HIS A 179 56.81 12.52 22.55
N GLN A 180 57.43 11.34 22.70
CA GLN A 180 57.28 10.23 21.75
C GLN A 180 55.80 9.80 21.62
N GLN A 181 55.08 9.70 22.73
CA GLN A 181 53.66 9.34 22.71
C GLN A 181 52.79 10.37 21.98
N ALA A 182 53.07 11.66 22.17
CA ALA A 182 52.37 12.74 21.47
C ALA A 182 52.65 12.67 19.96
N THR A 183 53.89 12.40 19.55
CA THR A 183 54.23 12.28 18.13
C THR A 183 53.61 11.02 17.50
N ASP A 184 53.59 9.89 18.21
CA ASP A 184 52.92 8.67 17.74
C ASP A 184 51.40 8.88 17.55
N MET A 185 50.76 9.69 18.42
CA MET A 185 49.36 10.12 18.25
C MET A 185 49.18 10.93 16.98
N LEU A 186 50.04 11.92 16.73
CA LEU A 186 49.96 12.77 15.53
C LEU A 186 50.12 11.97 14.24
N VAL A 187 51.02 10.98 14.22
CA VAL A 187 51.18 10.08 13.05
C VAL A 187 49.91 9.28 12.79
N LEU A 188 49.22 8.81 13.84
CA LEU A 188 47.96 8.08 13.68
C LEU A 188 46.82 9.00 13.20
N VAL A 189 46.76 10.24 13.71
CA VAL A 189 45.79 11.24 13.24
C VAL A 189 46.03 11.60 11.77
N ASP A 190 47.29 11.82 11.38
CA ASP A 190 47.66 12.11 9.99
C ASP A 190 47.28 10.99 9.03
N ARG A 191 47.51 9.72 9.43
CA ARG A 191 47.06 8.56 8.65
C ARG A 191 45.54 8.42 8.61
N PHE A 192 44.84 8.74 9.69
CA PHE A 192 43.39 8.77 9.67
C PHE A 192 42.86 9.81 8.68
N ASP A 193 43.45 11.01 8.67
CA ASP A 193 43.06 12.11 7.77
C ASP A 193 43.34 11.79 6.29
N HIS A 194 44.54 11.31 5.97
CA HIS A 194 44.96 11.11 4.58
C HIS A 194 44.66 9.71 4.02
N GLN A 195 44.64 8.69 4.87
CA GLN A 195 44.53 7.28 4.45
C GLN A 195 43.28 6.60 5.01
N GLN A 196 42.48 7.29 5.83
CA GLN A 196 41.28 6.74 6.47
C GLN A 196 41.56 5.44 7.23
N ASP A 197 42.78 5.30 7.76
CA ASP A 197 43.25 4.09 8.44
C ASP A 197 42.85 4.09 9.92
N LEU A 198 41.85 3.27 10.25
CA LEU A 198 41.37 3.01 11.60
C LEU A 198 41.88 1.65 12.14
N SER A 199 42.81 0.99 11.46
CA SER A 199 43.32 -0.34 11.86
C SER A 199 44.39 -0.27 12.95
N GLN A 200 45.15 0.83 12.98
CA GLN A 200 46.35 0.97 13.82
C GLN A 200 46.02 1.46 15.24
N ARG A 201 46.85 1.10 16.22
CA ARG A 201 46.67 1.48 17.63
C ARG A 201 48.00 1.93 18.23
N LEU A 202 47.94 2.85 19.19
CA LEU A 202 49.10 3.26 19.97
C LEU A 202 49.62 2.10 20.81
N LEU A 203 50.95 1.94 20.81
CA LEU A 203 51.65 0.99 21.67
C LEU A 203 51.93 1.63 23.03
N GLY A 204 51.27 1.16 24.09
CA GLY A 204 51.51 1.67 25.44
C GLY A 204 50.29 1.53 26.35
N LYS A 205 50.53 1.53 27.66
CA LYS A 205 49.49 1.42 28.71
C LYS A 205 49.24 2.73 29.45
N THR A 206 49.62 3.88 28.88
CA THR A 206 49.26 5.17 29.49
C THR A 206 47.78 5.45 29.26
N LEU A 207 47.18 6.24 30.16
CA LEU A 207 45.78 6.63 30.06
C LEU A 207 45.48 7.28 28.70
N ALA A 208 46.37 8.14 28.20
CA ALA A 208 46.21 8.80 26.92
C ALA A 208 46.21 7.81 25.74
N SER A 209 47.11 6.81 25.73
CA SER A 209 47.11 5.78 24.68
C SER A 209 45.86 4.91 24.71
N GLN A 210 45.37 4.55 25.89
CA GLN A 210 44.14 3.75 26.05
C GLN A 210 42.90 4.54 25.61
N SER A 211 42.74 5.79 26.04
CA SER A 211 41.62 6.64 25.64
C SER A 211 41.59 6.90 24.14
N PHE A 212 42.75 7.14 23.52
CA PHE A 212 42.85 7.32 22.07
C PHE A 212 42.52 6.03 21.31
N ASN A 213 43.02 4.87 21.76
CA ASN A 213 42.67 3.58 21.16
C ASN A 213 41.17 3.27 21.27
N ASN A 214 40.56 3.55 22.43
CA ASN A 214 39.12 3.38 22.63
C ASN A 214 38.31 4.30 21.70
N MET A 215 38.75 5.54 21.46
CA MET A 215 38.13 6.45 20.49
C MET A 215 38.20 5.87 19.08
N LEU A 216 39.34 5.33 18.65
CA LEU A 216 39.48 4.66 17.35
C LEU A 216 38.61 3.40 17.23
N ASP A 217 38.47 2.62 18.30
CA ASP A 217 37.57 1.46 18.35
C ASP A 217 36.10 1.90 18.21
N GLN A 218 35.69 2.97 18.87
CA GLN A 218 34.34 3.54 18.74
C GLN A 218 34.06 4.01 17.30
N PHE A 219 35.01 4.67 16.64
CA PHE A 219 34.88 5.04 15.23
C PHE A 219 34.79 3.81 14.33
N SER A 220 35.64 2.81 14.54
CA SER A 220 35.62 1.56 13.78
C SER A 220 34.25 0.88 13.89
N HIS A 221 33.69 0.81 15.11
CA HIS A 221 32.35 0.26 15.35
C HIS A 221 31.24 1.09 14.69
N LEU A 222 31.36 2.42 14.66
CA LEU A 222 30.39 3.28 13.98
C LEU A 222 30.38 3.01 12.47
N ILE A 223 31.56 2.86 11.85
CA ILE A 223 31.68 2.53 10.43
C ILE A 223 31.06 1.15 10.12
N ILE A 224 31.30 0.14 10.96
CA ILE A 224 30.67 -1.19 10.80
C ILE A 224 29.14 -1.07 10.89
N LYS A 225 28.61 -0.37 11.90
CA LYS A 225 27.17 -0.18 12.05
C LYS A 225 26.55 0.58 10.88
N LEU A 226 27.25 1.56 10.31
CA LEU A 226 26.79 2.29 9.13
C LEU A 226 26.76 1.37 7.90
N LYS A 227 27.73 0.47 7.75
CA LYS A 227 27.73 -0.55 6.68
C LYS A 227 26.54 -1.51 6.81
N ASP A 228 26.29 -2.02 8.02
CA ASP A 228 25.14 -2.89 8.28
C ASP A 228 23.81 -2.16 8.02
N PHE A 229 23.73 -0.88 8.42
CA PHE A 229 22.56 -0.04 8.16
C PHE A 229 22.33 0.20 6.66
N ALA A 230 23.39 0.47 5.89
CA ALA A 230 23.33 0.59 4.44
C ALA A 230 22.83 -0.71 3.77
N GLN A 231 23.27 -1.87 4.26
CA GLN A 231 22.78 -3.18 3.78
C GLN A 231 21.29 -3.37 4.08
N HIS A 232 20.82 -3.01 5.28
CA HIS A 232 19.39 -3.07 5.60
C HIS A 232 18.55 -2.12 4.74
N LEU A 233 19.05 -0.90 4.48
CA LEU A 233 18.40 0.03 3.55
C LEU A 233 18.34 -0.53 2.12
N ARG A 234 19.40 -1.20 1.66
CA ARG A 234 19.47 -1.85 0.35
C ARG A 234 18.41 -2.94 0.21
N GLN A 235 18.30 -3.82 1.22
CA GLN A 235 17.24 -4.83 1.23
C GLN A 235 15.85 -4.18 1.22
N GLY A 236 15.63 -3.15 2.05
CA GLY A 236 14.36 -2.43 2.09
C GLY A 236 14.00 -1.75 0.76
N SER A 237 14.99 -1.21 0.05
CA SER A 237 14.81 -0.63 -1.29
C SER A 237 14.41 -1.67 -2.35
N GLN A 238 15.06 -2.84 -2.31
CA GLN A 238 14.71 -3.97 -3.19
C GLN A 238 13.30 -4.49 -2.92
N ASP A 239 12.94 -4.66 -1.65
CA ASP A 239 11.59 -5.07 -1.24
C ASP A 239 10.55 -4.03 -1.69
N LEU A 240 10.85 -2.73 -1.54
CA LEU A 240 9.97 -1.64 -1.97
C LEU A 240 9.78 -1.64 -3.50
N THR A 241 10.84 -1.90 -4.26
CA THR A 241 10.77 -2.04 -5.73
C THR A 241 9.85 -3.19 -6.11
N GLN A 242 10.06 -4.38 -5.52
CA GLN A 242 9.27 -5.56 -5.80
C GLN A 242 7.78 -5.37 -5.45
N VAL A 243 7.50 -4.80 -4.28
CA VAL A 243 6.12 -4.50 -3.85
C VAL A 243 5.47 -3.47 -4.78
N SER A 244 6.21 -2.45 -5.21
CA SER A 244 5.70 -1.44 -6.13
C SER A 244 5.35 -2.03 -7.50
N GLU A 245 6.22 -2.87 -8.07
CA GLU A 245 5.93 -3.57 -9.32
C GLU A 245 4.71 -4.50 -9.22
N TYR A 246 4.62 -5.24 -8.12
CA TYR A 246 3.50 -6.13 -7.84
C TYR A 246 2.18 -5.36 -7.70
N THR A 247 2.17 -4.28 -6.90
CA THR A 247 1.01 -3.40 -6.74
C THR A 247 0.60 -2.78 -8.08
N ARG A 248 1.55 -2.33 -8.91
CA ARG A 248 1.26 -1.81 -10.25
C ARG A 248 0.57 -2.86 -11.13
N LYS A 249 1.07 -4.10 -11.12
CA LYS A 249 0.49 -5.20 -11.91
C LYS A 249 -0.93 -5.54 -11.45
N ILE A 250 -1.17 -5.61 -10.14
CA ILE A 250 -2.52 -5.83 -9.59
C ILE A 250 -3.44 -4.68 -9.97
N ALA A 251 -3.01 -3.43 -9.81
CA ALA A 251 -3.84 -2.27 -10.10
C ALA A 251 -4.20 -2.18 -11.60
N GLN A 252 -3.31 -2.61 -12.49
CA GLN A 252 -3.59 -2.74 -13.93
C GLN A 252 -4.63 -3.82 -14.21
N LEU A 253 -4.50 -5.00 -13.60
CA LEU A 253 -5.52 -6.06 -13.71
C LEU A 253 -6.88 -5.60 -13.17
N GLN A 254 -6.87 -4.93 -12.02
CA GLN A 254 -8.07 -4.35 -11.41
C GLN A 254 -8.74 -3.34 -12.34
N GLN A 255 -7.97 -2.51 -13.05
CA GLN A 255 -8.49 -1.58 -14.04
C GLN A 255 -9.22 -2.31 -15.18
N THR A 256 -8.64 -3.40 -15.71
CA THR A 256 -9.29 -4.24 -16.72
C THR A 256 -10.59 -4.87 -16.19
N HIS A 257 -10.56 -5.45 -14.98
CA HIS A 257 -11.76 -6.02 -14.37
C HIS A 257 -12.86 -4.97 -14.15
N THR A 258 -12.47 -3.76 -13.78
CA THR A 258 -13.41 -2.65 -13.57
C THR A 258 -14.03 -2.18 -14.88
N GLN A 259 -13.26 -2.17 -15.97
CA GLN A 259 -13.78 -1.88 -17.31
C GLN A 259 -14.83 -2.93 -17.74
N THR A 260 -14.53 -4.22 -17.58
CA THR A 260 -15.48 -5.31 -17.88
C THR A 260 -16.73 -5.25 -16.98
N ALA A 261 -16.57 -4.88 -15.70
CA ALA A 261 -17.69 -4.67 -14.81
C ALA A 261 -18.57 -3.49 -15.26
N ALA A 262 -17.99 -2.39 -15.73
CA ALA A 262 -18.74 -1.25 -16.26
C ALA A 262 -19.58 -1.65 -17.48
N GLU A 263 -19.00 -2.42 -18.41
CA GLU A 263 -19.69 -2.96 -19.57
C GLU A 263 -20.84 -3.90 -19.17
N SER A 264 -20.61 -4.77 -18.17
CA SER A 264 -21.62 -5.68 -17.65
C SER A 264 -22.79 -4.95 -17.00
N VAL A 265 -22.52 -3.89 -16.23
CA VAL A 265 -23.54 -3.04 -15.62
C VAL A 265 -24.34 -2.28 -16.69
N HIS A 266 -23.68 -1.83 -17.75
CA HIS A 266 -24.35 -1.19 -18.88
C HIS A 266 -25.32 -2.16 -19.58
N GLN A 267 -24.87 -3.38 -19.90
CA GLN A 267 -25.74 -4.41 -20.49
C GLN A 267 -26.88 -4.83 -19.57
N MET A 268 -26.61 -4.94 -18.26
CA MET A 268 -27.64 -5.22 -17.26
C MET A 268 -28.69 -4.12 -17.24
N THR A 269 -28.29 -2.85 -17.26
CA THR A 269 -29.21 -1.70 -17.28
C THR A 269 -30.11 -1.75 -18.51
N GLN A 270 -29.55 -2.03 -19.69
CA GLN A 270 -30.33 -2.18 -20.92
C GLN A 270 -31.33 -3.34 -20.81
N SER A 271 -30.89 -4.50 -20.34
CA SER A 271 -31.75 -5.68 -20.19
C SER A 271 -32.91 -5.42 -19.23
N VAL A 272 -32.66 -4.71 -18.12
CA VAL A 272 -33.69 -4.33 -17.15
C VAL A 272 -34.72 -3.37 -17.76
N GLN A 273 -34.27 -2.41 -18.59
CA GLN A 273 -35.16 -1.51 -19.32
C GLN A 273 -36.03 -2.27 -20.33
N GLU A 274 -35.46 -3.26 -21.03
CA GLU A 274 -36.22 -4.12 -21.94
C GLU A 274 -37.28 -4.94 -21.20
N VAL A 275 -36.94 -5.51 -20.03
CA VAL A 275 -37.92 -6.24 -19.18
C VAL A 275 -39.02 -5.31 -18.66
N ALA A 276 -38.69 -4.08 -18.26
CA ALA A 276 -39.69 -3.08 -17.87
C ALA A 276 -40.65 -2.76 -19.04
N GLY A 277 -40.11 -2.59 -20.25
CA GLY A 277 -40.90 -2.38 -21.46
C GLY A 277 -41.83 -3.58 -21.77
N GLN A 278 -41.34 -4.80 -21.61
CA GLN A 278 -42.15 -6.02 -21.78
C GLN A 278 -43.28 -6.12 -20.76
N ALA A 279 -43.04 -5.74 -19.49
CA ALA A 279 -44.07 -5.71 -18.45
C ALA A 279 -45.16 -4.67 -18.75
N GLN A 280 -44.78 -3.51 -19.31
CA GLN A 280 -45.72 -2.50 -19.77
C GLN A 280 -46.57 -3.01 -20.95
N ALA A 281 -45.94 -3.63 -21.94
CA ALA A 281 -46.67 -4.25 -23.07
C ALA A 281 -47.63 -5.35 -22.60
N ALA A 282 -47.24 -6.16 -21.61
CA ALA A 282 -48.12 -7.16 -21.02
C ALA A 282 -49.35 -6.54 -20.35
N THR A 283 -49.19 -5.39 -19.66
CA THR A 283 -50.28 -4.63 -19.06
C THR A 283 -51.26 -4.09 -20.11
N GLU A 284 -50.76 -3.64 -21.27
CA GLU A 284 -51.61 -3.23 -22.40
C GLU A 284 -52.41 -4.41 -22.97
N CYS A 285 -51.76 -5.57 -23.15
CA CYS A 285 -52.44 -6.80 -23.59
C CYS A 285 -53.52 -7.24 -22.59
N VAL A 286 -53.24 -7.15 -21.28
CA VAL A 286 -54.23 -7.42 -20.23
C VAL A 286 -55.44 -6.50 -20.35
N THR A 287 -55.21 -5.20 -20.53
CA THR A 287 -56.30 -4.21 -20.68
C THR A 287 -57.18 -4.54 -21.88
N GLN A 288 -56.58 -4.94 -23.00
CA GLN A 288 -57.32 -5.38 -24.19
C GLN A 288 -58.10 -6.68 -23.94
N ALA A 289 -57.51 -7.64 -23.23
CA ALA A 289 -58.17 -8.90 -22.87
C ALA A 289 -59.37 -8.67 -21.93
N GLN A 290 -59.26 -7.75 -20.95
CA GLN A 290 -60.37 -7.37 -20.08
C GLN A 290 -61.54 -6.79 -20.86
N SER A 291 -61.26 -5.92 -21.84
CA SER A 291 -62.29 -5.36 -22.73
C SER A 291 -62.99 -6.45 -23.56
N ALA A 292 -62.22 -7.41 -24.09
CA ALA A 292 -62.78 -8.55 -24.82
C ALA A 292 -63.67 -9.44 -23.93
N VAL A 293 -63.25 -9.73 -22.70
CA VAL A 293 -64.05 -10.49 -21.73
C VAL A 293 -65.34 -9.76 -21.38
N ALA A 294 -65.30 -8.44 -21.18
CA ALA A 294 -66.49 -7.64 -20.92
C ALA A 294 -67.50 -7.69 -22.09
N GLN A 295 -67.01 -7.66 -23.33
CA GLN A 295 -67.84 -7.83 -24.52
C GLN A 295 -68.48 -9.22 -24.57
N VAL A 296 -67.73 -10.29 -24.28
CA VAL A 296 -68.27 -11.66 -24.24
C VAL A 296 -69.32 -11.81 -23.14
N HIS A 297 -69.14 -11.20 -21.96
CA HIS A 297 -70.17 -11.18 -20.92
C HIS A 297 -71.48 -10.55 -21.41
N HIS A 298 -71.40 -9.45 -22.16
CA HIS A 298 -72.57 -8.82 -22.75
C HIS A 298 -73.29 -9.75 -23.74
N GLU A 299 -72.54 -10.47 -24.57
CA GLU A 299 -73.08 -11.45 -25.53
C GLU A 299 -73.70 -12.67 -24.86
N VAL A 300 -73.07 -13.21 -23.82
CA VAL A 300 -73.59 -14.30 -22.98
C VAL A 300 -74.92 -13.90 -22.33
N HIS A 301 -75.01 -12.70 -21.76
CA HIS A 301 -76.27 -12.19 -21.21
C HIS A 301 -77.37 -12.03 -22.26
N ALA A 302 -77.03 -11.56 -23.46
CA ALA A 302 -77.97 -11.46 -24.57
C ALA A 302 -78.44 -12.86 -25.02
N SER A 303 -77.53 -13.83 -25.10
CA SER A 303 -77.83 -15.22 -25.46
C SER A 303 -78.77 -15.89 -24.44
N ASN A 304 -78.49 -15.74 -23.14
CA ASN A 304 -79.37 -16.23 -22.08
C ASN A 304 -80.80 -15.68 -22.20
N ARG A 305 -80.95 -14.37 -22.44
CA ARG A 305 -82.28 -13.76 -22.64
C ARG A 305 -82.99 -14.30 -23.88
N MET A 306 -82.26 -14.51 -24.97
CA MET A 306 -82.81 -15.07 -26.21
C MET A 306 -83.25 -16.53 -26.02
N SER A 307 -82.46 -17.34 -25.32
CA SER A 307 -82.80 -18.72 -24.99
C SER A 307 -84.05 -18.80 -24.11
N GLU A 308 -84.16 -17.94 -23.08
CA GLU A 308 -85.35 -17.86 -22.23
C GLU A 308 -86.61 -17.51 -23.04
N HIS A 309 -86.51 -16.50 -23.91
CA HIS A 309 -87.61 -16.10 -24.79
C HIS A 309 -88.01 -17.23 -25.77
N THR A 310 -87.02 -17.93 -26.33
CA THR A 310 -87.25 -19.07 -27.23
C THR A 310 -87.96 -20.20 -26.50
N ASN A 311 -87.53 -20.50 -25.27
CA ASN A 311 -88.15 -21.54 -24.46
C ASN A 311 -89.62 -21.21 -24.13
N GLN A 312 -89.90 -19.96 -23.76
CA GLN A 312 -91.27 -19.49 -23.53
C GLN A 312 -92.13 -19.57 -24.80
N ALA A 313 -91.58 -19.22 -25.98
CA ALA A 313 -92.28 -19.32 -27.24
C ALA A 313 -92.62 -20.78 -27.60
N LEU A 314 -91.71 -21.72 -27.33
CA LEU A 314 -91.93 -23.16 -27.54
C LEU A 314 -93.00 -23.72 -26.58
N LEU A 315 -93.00 -23.32 -25.31
CA LEU A 315 -94.03 -23.70 -24.34
C LEU A 315 -95.42 -23.20 -24.78
N ASN A 316 -95.51 -21.95 -25.24
CA ASN A 316 -96.76 -21.39 -25.75
C ASN A 316 -97.24 -22.14 -27.02
N ALA A 317 -96.33 -22.49 -27.93
CA ALA A 317 -96.66 -23.26 -29.13
C ALA A 317 -97.15 -24.67 -28.77
N LEU A 318 -96.56 -25.31 -27.76
CA LEU A 318 -97.00 -26.61 -27.25
C LEU A 318 -98.46 -26.56 -26.76
N GLU A 319 -98.82 -25.52 -25.99
CA GLU A 319 -100.20 -25.30 -25.51
C GLU A 319 -101.19 -25.09 -26.67
N GLN A 320 -100.81 -24.31 -27.68
CA GLN A 320 -101.64 -24.07 -28.87
C GLN A 320 -101.88 -25.35 -29.69
N VAL A 321 -100.84 -26.16 -29.89
CA VAL A 321 -100.95 -27.45 -30.61
C VAL A 321 -101.80 -28.43 -29.81
N GLN A 322 -101.63 -28.50 -28.49
CA GLN A 322 -102.48 -29.34 -27.64
C GLN A 322 -103.96 -28.93 -27.73
N THR A 323 -104.23 -27.62 -27.78
CA THR A 323 -105.57 -27.08 -27.99
C THR A 323 -106.13 -27.48 -29.37
N LEU A 324 -105.31 -27.40 -30.42
CA LEU A 324 -105.68 -27.83 -31.77
C LEU A 324 -106.03 -29.31 -31.82
N VAL A 325 -105.20 -30.18 -31.23
CA VAL A 325 -105.44 -31.63 -31.14
C VAL A 325 -106.79 -31.92 -30.47
N ASN A 326 -107.09 -31.26 -29.35
CA ASN A 326 -108.37 -31.41 -28.66
C ASN A 326 -109.56 -30.95 -29.51
N LYS A 327 -109.41 -29.87 -30.30
CA LYS A 327 -110.44 -29.37 -31.22
C LYS A 327 -110.65 -30.31 -32.41
N VAL A 328 -109.59 -30.83 -33.01
CA VAL A 328 -109.65 -31.81 -34.10
C VAL A 328 -110.38 -33.07 -33.63
N GLN A 329 -110.06 -33.58 -32.44
CA GLN A 329 -110.76 -34.71 -31.83
C GLN A 329 -112.26 -34.44 -31.64
N SER A 330 -112.61 -33.26 -31.12
CA SER A 330 -114.02 -32.86 -30.94
C SER A 330 -114.77 -32.80 -32.28
N ILE A 331 -114.13 -32.31 -33.35
CA ILE A 331 -114.72 -32.27 -34.69
C ILE A 331 -114.88 -33.69 -35.25
N ALA A 332 -113.90 -34.57 -35.04
CA ALA A 332 -113.98 -35.97 -35.48
C ALA A 332 -115.18 -36.69 -34.86
N GLU A 333 -115.43 -36.50 -33.57
CA GLU A 333 -116.61 -37.04 -32.86
C GLU A 333 -117.94 -36.51 -33.43
N MET A 334 -118.00 -35.20 -33.75
CA MET A 334 -119.16 -34.60 -34.41
C MET A 334 -119.36 -35.15 -35.83
N THR A 335 -118.29 -35.27 -36.62
CA THR A 335 -118.34 -35.80 -37.99
C THR A 335 -118.77 -37.26 -38.02
N ALA A 336 -118.28 -38.09 -37.08
CA ALA A 336 -118.74 -39.47 -36.90
C ALA A 336 -120.24 -39.52 -36.60
N SER A 337 -120.72 -38.66 -35.69
CA SER A 337 -122.15 -38.55 -35.38
C SER A 337 -123.00 -38.14 -36.61
N ILE A 338 -122.51 -37.23 -37.44
CA ILE A 338 -123.20 -36.83 -38.69
C ILE A 338 -123.22 -38.00 -39.69
N ASN A 339 -122.11 -38.76 -39.78
CA ASN A 339 -122.05 -39.93 -40.63
C ASN A 339 -123.10 -40.98 -40.21
N ASP A 340 -123.19 -41.26 -38.91
CA ASP A 340 -124.19 -42.17 -38.33
C ASP A 340 -125.63 -41.69 -38.62
N ILE A 341 -125.91 -40.40 -38.48
CA ILE A 341 -127.22 -39.81 -38.83
C ILE A 341 -127.49 -39.96 -40.34
N SER A 342 -126.47 -39.78 -41.17
CA SER A 342 -126.60 -39.90 -42.62
C SER A 342 -126.84 -41.36 -43.05
N ASP A 343 -126.17 -42.33 -42.42
CA ASP A 343 -126.45 -43.77 -42.57
C ASP A 343 -127.88 -44.12 -42.17
N GLN A 344 -128.36 -43.62 -41.03
CA GLN A 344 -129.75 -43.78 -40.61
C GLN A 344 -130.72 -43.15 -41.61
N THR A 345 -130.41 -41.96 -42.13
CA THR A 345 -131.23 -41.25 -43.12
C THR A 345 -131.27 -41.99 -44.44
N ASN A 346 -130.16 -42.56 -44.89
CA ASN A 346 -130.07 -43.39 -46.09
C ASN A 346 -130.94 -44.65 -45.97
N LEU A 347 -130.90 -45.31 -44.80
CA LEU A 347 -131.73 -46.48 -44.50
C LEU A 347 -133.23 -46.12 -44.45
N LEU A 348 -133.58 -45.00 -43.82
CA LEU A 348 -134.95 -44.49 -43.79
C LEU A 348 -135.46 -44.15 -45.20
N ALA A 349 -134.64 -43.49 -46.01
CA ALA A 349 -134.95 -43.15 -47.39
C ALA A 349 -135.10 -44.38 -48.28
N LEU A 350 -134.25 -45.40 -48.10
CA LEU A 350 -134.38 -46.69 -48.78
C LEU A 350 -135.70 -47.38 -48.42
N ASN A 351 -136.05 -47.42 -47.13
CA ASN A 351 -137.33 -48.00 -46.68
C ASN A 351 -138.52 -47.23 -47.25
N ALA A 352 -138.45 -45.89 -47.32
CA ALA A 352 -139.47 -45.05 -47.92
C ALA A 352 -139.60 -45.25 -49.45
N ALA A 353 -138.48 -45.41 -50.17
CA ALA A 353 -138.47 -45.69 -51.60
C ALA A 353 -139.08 -47.07 -51.91
N ILE A 354 -138.79 -48.08 -51.09
CA ILE A 354 -139.40 -49.41 -51.17
C ILE A 354 -140.92 -49.32 -50.99
N GLU A 355 -141.39 -48.59 -49.97
CA GLU A 355 -142.82 -48.47 -49.70
C GLU A 355 -143.56 -47.62 -50.74
N ALA A 356 -142.90 -46.59 -51.30
CA ALA A 356 -143.41 -45.80 -52.42
C ALA A 356 -143.56 -46.63 -53.70
N ALA A 357 -142.60 -47.51 -54.01
CA ALA A 357 -142.71 -48.47 -55.12
C ALA A 357 -143.85 -49.48 -54.90
N ARG A 358 -144.12 -49.84 -53.64
CA ARG A 358 -145.22 -50.75 -53.23
C ARG A 358 -146.62 -50.14 -53.43
N ALA A 359 -146.74 -48.81 -53.34
CA ALA A 359 -147.98 -48.07 -53.51
C ALA A 359 -148.37 -47.77 -54.98
N GLY A 360 -147.56 -48.18 -55.96
CA GLY A 360 -147.87 -48.05 -57.39
C GLY A 360 -147.97 -46.59 -57.88
N GLU A 361 -148.95 -46.28 -58.74
CA GLU A 361 -149.14 -44.93 -59.34
C GLU A 361 -149.37 -43.83 -58.28
N SER A 362 -149.98 -44.14 -57.13
CA SER A 362 -150.20 -43.18 -56.03
C SER A 362 -148.91 -42.82 -55.26
N GLY A 363 -147.86 -43.64 -55.37
CA GLY A 363 -146.58 -43.47 -54.67
C GLY A 363 -145.51 -42.70 -55.45
N ARG A 364 -145.73 -42.36 -56.72
CA ARG A 364 -144.70 -41.77 -57.61
C ARG A 364 -144.08 -40.47 -57.05
N GLY A 365 -144.89 -39.57 -56.50
CA GLY A 365 -144.39 -38.33 -55.89
C GLY A 365 -143.51 -38.59 -54.65
N PHE A 366 -143.87 -39.58 -53.83
CA PHE A 366 -143.10 -39.98 -52.67
C PHE A 366 -141.80 -40.71 -53.04
N SER A 367 -141.80 -41.53 -54.10
CA SER A 367 -140.60 -42.22 -54.58
C SER A 367 -139.52 -41.23 -55.01
N VAL A 368 -139.89 -40.15 -55.72
CA VAL A 368 -138.94 -39.10 -56.14
C VAL A 368 -138.33 -38.39 -54.92
N VAL A 369 -139.14 -38.10 -53.89
CA VAL A 369 -138.62 -37.49 -52.65
C VAL A 369 -137.71 -38.46 -51.90
N ALA A 370 -138.07 -39.75 -51.82
CA ALA A 370 -137.25 -40.75 -51.15
C ALA A 370 -135.90 -40.97 -51.85
N ASP A 371 -135.87 -41.02 -53.19
CA ASP A 371 -134.64 -41.11 -53.97
C ASP A 371 -133.76 -39.84 -53.81
N GLU A 372 -134.37 -38.65 -53.75
CA GLU A 372 -133.64 -37.39 -53.51
C GLU A 372 -133.05 -37.33 -52.08
N VAL A 373 -133.80 -37.76 -51.06
CA VAL A 373 -133.29 -37.87 -49.67
C VAL A 373 -132.17 -38.90 -49.58
N ARG A 374 -132.30 -40.03 -50.29
CA ARG A 374 -131.26 -41.06 -50.38
C ARG A 374 -130.00 -40.51 -51.04
N ALA A 375 -130.12 -39.83 -52.17
CA ALA A 375 -129.00 -39.17 -52.85
C ALA A 375 -128.33 -38.11 -51.95
N LEU A 376 -129.11 -37.33 -51.20
CA LEU A 376 -128.60 -36.34 -50.26
C LEU A 376 -127.84 -37.00 -49.09
N SER A 377 -128.35 -38.10 -48.54
CA SER A 377 -127.69 -38.85 -47.46
C SER A 377 -126.37 -39.51 -47.91
N LEU A 378 -126.33 -40.09 -49.11
CA LEU A 378 -125.10 -40.60 -49.72
C LEU A 378 -124.09 -39.47 -49.95
N ARG A 379 -124.55 -38.31 -50.43
CA ARG A 379 -123.68 -37.14 -50.61
C ARG A 379 -123.12 -36.63 -49.28
N THR A 380 -123.94 -36.61 -48.23
CA THR A 380 -123.52 -36.25 -46.87
C THR A 380 -122.48 -37.23 -46.32
N GLN A 381 -122.64 -38.54 -46.54
CA GLN A 381 -121.64 -39.55 -46.15
C GLN A 381 -120.31 -39.34 -46.87
N THR A 382 -120.33 -39.06 -48.18
CA THR A 382 -119.09 -38.76 -48.91
C THR A 382 -118.42 -37.51 -48.33
N PHE A 383 -119.18 -36.48 -47.96
CA PHE A 383 -118.62 -35.29 -47.32
C PHE A 383 -118.04 -35.58 -45.92
N THR A 384 -118.72 -36.36 -45.07
CA THR A 384 -118.21 -36.73 -43.75
C THR A 384 -116.97 -37.62 -43.83
N GLN A 385 -116.89 -38.51 -44.81
CA GLN A 385 -115.68 -39.30 -45.09
C GLN A 385 -114.50 -38.40 -45.51
N ASN A 386 -114.73 -37.45 -46.42
CA ASN A 386 -113.69 -36.48 -46.80
C ASN A 386 -113.23 -35.63 -45.59
N ILE A 387 -114.16 -35.17 -44.74
CA ILE A 387 -113.80 -34.44 -43.51
C ILE A 387 -113.00 -35.33 -42.57
N SER A 388 -113.40 -36.59 -42.38
CA SER A 388 -112.67 -37.55 -41.52
C SER A 388 -111.24 -37.75 -42.00
N HIS A 389 -111.04 -37.89 -43.32
CA HIS A 389 -109.70 -37.99 -43.90
C HIS A 389 -108.86 -36.74 -43.62
N THR A 390 -109.42 -35.54 -43.81
CA THR A 390 -108.73 -34.28 -43.46
C THR A 390 -108.40 -34.17 -41.97
N LEU A 391 -109.26 -34.68 -41.07
CA LEU A 391 -108.99 -34.68 -39.63
C LEU A 391 -107.88 -35.68 -39.25
N GLU A 392 -107.79 -36.83 -39.91
CA GLU A 392 -106.67 -37.76 -39.78
C GLU A 392 -105.35 -37.11 -40.21
N GLU A 393 -105.34 -36.44 -41.37
CA GLU A 393 -104.18 -35.66 -41.85
C GLU A 393 -103.79 -34.56 -40.86
N LEU A 394 -104.76 -33.79 -40.34
CA LEU A 394 -104.52 -32.75 -39.34
C LEU A 394 -103.97 -33.31 -38.02
N THR A 395 -104.42 -34.49 -37.61
CA THR A 395 -103.92 -35.17 -36.42
C THR A 395 -102.46 -35.59 -36.61
N GLN A 396 -102.14 -36.16 -37.77
CA GLN A 396 -100.78 -36.54 -38.11
C GLN A 396 -99.84 -35.32 -38.18
N ILE A 397 -100.28 -34.23 -38.83
CA ILE A 397 -99.52 -32.97 -38.89
C ILE A 397 -99.31 -32.41 -37.48
N SER A 398 -100.33 -32.40 -36.64
CA SER A 398 -100.24 -31.91 -35.25
C SER A 398 -99.24 -32.72 -34.42
N ALA A 399 -99.20 -34.05 -34.60
CA ALA A 399 -98.22 -34.91 -33.94
C ALA A 399 -96.78 -34.62 -34.41
N GLN A 400 -96.57 -34.37 -35.70
CA GLN A 400 -95.27 -33.97 -36.24
C GLN A 400 -94.82 -32.61 -35.69
N VAL A 401 -95.73 -31.63 -35.62
CA VAL A 401 -95.44 -30.30 -35.04
C VAL A 401 -95.09 -30.43 -33.56
N LEU A 402 -95.83 -31.24 -32.79
CA LEU A 402 -95.53 -31.48 -31.37
C LEU A 402 -94.14 -32.07 -31.17
N HIS A 403 -93.76 -33.05 -32.00
CA HIS A 403 -92.42 -33.63 -31.97
C HIS A 403 -91.33 -32.59 -32.27
N GLY A 404 -91.52 -31.76 -33.30
CA GLY A 404 -90.60 -30.67 -33.63
C GLY A 404 -90.46 -29.62 -32.52
N ILE A 405 -91.55 -29.32 -31.80
CA ILE A 405 -91.51 -28.43 -30.62
C ILE A 405 -90.71 -29.06 -29.48
N GLN A 406 -90.88 -30.37 -29.22
CA GLN A 406 -90.12 -31.08 -28.19
C GLN A 406 -88.62 -31.13 -28.51
N GLU A 407 -88.26 -31.41 -29.76
CA GLU A 407 -86.86 -31.35 -30.21
C GLU A 407 -86.29 -29.92 -30.08
N GLY A 408 -87.08 -28.91 -30.45
CA GLY A 408 -86.72 -27.50 -30.28
C GLY A 408 -86.48 -27.12 -28.82
N HIS A 409 -87.32 -27.60 -27.89
CA HIS A 409 -87.17 -27.37 -26.45
C HIS A 409 -85.88 -28.02 -25.93
N GLN A 410 -85.62 -29.28 -26.30
CA GLN A 410 -84.41 -29.98 -25.89
C GLN A 410 -83.15 -29.31 -26.46
N ALA A 411 -83.20 -28.80 -27.70
CA ALA A 411 -82.10 -28.04 -28.30
C ALA A 411 -81.86 -26.71 -27.57
N ALA A 412 -82.93 -26.00 -27.17
CA ALA A 412 -82.84 -24.76 -26.40
C ALA A 412 -82.22 -25.00 -25.00
N GLU A 413 -82.61 -26.06 -24.28
CA GLU A 413 -82.02 -26.42 -22.99
C GLU A 413 -80.52 -26.74 -23.11
N LYS A 414 -80.13 -27.52 -24.13
CA LYS A 414 -78.72 -27.80 -24.42
C LYS A 414 -77.95 -26.52 -24.75
N GLY A 415 -78.56 -25.60 -25.50
CA GLY A 415 -78.00 -24.28 -25.79
C GLY A 415 -77.74 -23.48 -24.52
N LEU A 416 -78.72 -23.44 -23.60
CA LEU A 416 -78.59 -22.75 -22.32
C LEU A 416 -77.48 -23.35 -21.44
N ALA A 417 -77.37 -24.68 -21.40
CA ALA A 417 -76.29 -25.36 -20.68
C ALA A 417 -74.90 -24.99 -21.25
N CYS A 418 -74.77 -24.90 -22.58
CA CYS A 418 -73.54 -24.47 -23.24
C CYS A 418 -73.18 -23.01 -22.88
N VAL A 419 -74.16 -22.10 -22.90
CA VAL A 419 -73.95 -20.69 -22.52
C VAL A 419 -73.46 -20.56 -21.07
N ARG A 420 -74.00 -21.35 -20.13
CA ARG A 420 -73.51 -21.39 -18.74
C ARG A 420 -72.07 -21.88 -18.62
N GLN A 421 -71.67 -22.86 -19.44
CA GLN A 421 -70.28 -23.32 -19.48
C GLN A 421 -69.34 -22.23 -19.99
N VAL A 422 -69.76 -21.47 -21.01
CA VAL A 422 -69.01 -20.30 -21.50
C VAL A 422 -68.87 -19.25 -20.41
N GLU A 423 -69.94 -18.94 -19.66
CA GLU A 423 -69.91 -17.99 -18.54
C GLU A 423 -68.89 -18.40 -17.46
N GLN A 424 -68.88 -19.68 -17.06
CA GLN A 424 -67.91 -20.21 -16.09
C GLN A 424 -66.47 -20.16 -16.62
N ALA A 425 -66.25 -20.46 -17.90
CA ALA A 425 -64.93 -20.35 -18.52
C ALA A 425 -64.44 -18.88 -18.57
N MET A 426 -65.34 -17.92 -18.83
CA MET A 426 -64.99 -16.49 -18.82
C MET A 426 -64.58 -16.01 -17.42
N GLN A 427 -65.25 -16.46 -16.36
CA GLN A 427 -64.83 -16.14 -14.98
C GLN A 427 -63.41 -16.64 -14.66
N GLN A 428 -63.04 -17.84 -15.15
CA GLN A 428 -61.68 -18.36 -14.98
C GLN A 428 -60.65 -17.53 -15.76
N ILE A 429 -61.00 -17.10 -16.98
CA ILE A 429 -60.15 -16.24 -17.80
C ILE A 429 -59.96 -14.88 -17.12
N GLU A 430 -61.01 -14.29 -16.55
CA GLU A 430 -60.93 -13.01 -15.83
C GLU A 430 -59.97 -13.09 -14.64
N GLN A 431 -60.03 -14.16 -13.85
CA GLN A 431 -59.09 -14.40 -12.75
C GLN A 431 -57.64 -14.54 -13.24
N ALA A 432 -57.43 -15.26 -14.34
CA ALA A 432 -56.10 -15.40 -14.93
C ALA A 432 -55.55 -14.06 -15.44
N ILE A 433 -56.39 -13.22 -16.05
CA ILE A 433 -56.02 -11.88 -16.51
C ILE A 433 -55.63 -10.98 -15.32
N GLN A 434 -56.39 -11.02 -14.21
CA GLN A 434 -56.04 -10.28 -12.99
C GLN A 434 -54.68 -10.70 -12.44
N ALA A 435 -54.41 -12.00 -12.37
CA ALA A 435 -53.11 -12.52 -11.92
C ALA A 435 -51.95 -12.03 -12.82
N VAL A 436 -52.14 -12.00 -14.14
CA VAL A 436 -51.14 -11.47 -15.08
C VAL A 436 -50.92 -9.97 -14.88
N GLN A 437 -51.97 -9.20 -14.56
CA GLN A 437 -51.84 -7.77 -14.26
C GLN A 437 -50.97 -7.53 -13.02
N GLU A 438 -51.22 -8.29 -11.95
CA GLU A 438 -50.46 -8.19 -10.70
C GLU A 438 -48.99 -8.52 -10.91
N ILE A 439 -48.70 -9.61 -11.64
CA ILE A 439 -47.33 -10.00 -11.98
C ILE A 439 -46.65 -8.92 -12.82
N SER A 440 -47.33 -8.37 -13.82
CA SER A 440 -46.77 -7.32 -14.69
C SER A 440 -46.42 -6.05 -13.90
N ASN A 441 -47.30 -5.63 -13.00
CA ASN A 441 -47.02 -4.50 -12.10
C ASN A 441 -45.82 -4.78 -11.18
N HIS A 442 -45.72 -6.00 -10.66
CA HIS A 442 -44.61 -6.40 -9.80
C HIS A 442 -43.27 -6.45 -10.56
N ILE A 443 -43.27 -6.91 -11.81
CA ILE A 443 -42.10 -6.89 -12.69
C ILE A 443 -41.69 -5.45 -12.97
N ALA A 444 -42.62 -4.56 -13.31
CA ALA A 444 -42.32 -3.16 -13.56
C ALA A 444 -41.68 -2.46 -12.34
N CYS A 445 -42.22 -2.69 -11.14
CA CYS A 445 -41.66 -2.16 -9.90
C CYS A 445 -40.24 -2.73 -9.61
N ALA A 446 -40.07 -4.05 -9.74
CA ALA A 446 -38.78 -4.70 -9.54
C ALA A 446 -37.72 -4.20 -10.53
N SER A 447 -38.08 -4.03 -11.80
CA SER A 447 -37.20 -3.47 -12.83
C SER A 447 -36.80 -2.03 -12.49
N GLN A 448 -37.72 -1.18 -12.02
CA GLN A 448 -37.39 0.18 -11.63
C GLN A 448 -36.39 0.23 -10.45
N GLN A 449 -36.53 -0.67 -9.49
CA GLN A 449 -35.57 -0.83 -8.40
C GLN A 449 -34.21 -1.31 -8.92
N GLN A 450 -34.18 -2.28 -9.84
CA GLN A 450 -32.95 -2.78 -10.46
C GLN A 450 -32.21 -1.69 -11.26
N VAL A 451 -32.92 -0.76 -11.91
CA VAL A 451 -32.29 0.41 -12.55
C VAL A 451 -31.56 1.27 -11.52
N SER A 452 -32.20 1.56 -10.37
CA SER A 452 -31.57 2.33 -9.29
C SER A 452 -30.30 1.64 -8.77
N THR A 453 -30.39 0.34 -8.50
CA THR A 453 -29.23 -0.45 -8.04
C THR A 453 -28.13 -0.52 -9.10
N SER A 454 -28.48 -0.63 -10.38
CA SER A 454 -27.49 -0.61 -11.48
C SER A 454 -26.75 0.73 -11.54
N SER A 455 -27.45 1.84 -11.32
CA SER A 455 -26.84 3.17 -11.24
C SER A 455 -25.85 3.28 -10.08
N GLU A 456 -26.20 2.78 -8.89
CA GLU A 456 -25.30 2.76 -7.74
C GLU A 456 -24.06 1.90 -8.01
N ILE A 457 -24.23 0.70 -8.60
CA ILE A 457 -23.11 -0.17 -8.96
C ILE A 457 -22.19 0.54 -9.96
N SER A 458 -22.75 1.21 -10.97
CA SER A 458 -21.99 1.99 -11.95
C SER A 458 -21.10 3.05 -11.29
N GLU A 459 -21.64 3.78 -10.32
CA GLU A 459 -20.88 4.77 -9.55
C GLU A 459 -19.72 4.13 -8.77
N LYS A 460 -19.98 2.99 -8.11
CA LYS A 460 -18.93 2.24 -7.38
C LYS A 460 -17.84 1.70 -8.31
N VAL A 461 -18.22 1.20 -9.48
CA VAL A 461 -17.28 0.74 -10.52
C VAL A 461 -16.41 1.91 -10.99
N HIS A 462 -17.00 3.08 -11.23
CA HIS A 462 -16.22 4.26 -11.62
C HIS A 462 -15.26 4.72 -10.50
N ALA A 463 -15.69 4.70 -9.25
CA ALA A 463 -14.82 5.01 -8.11
C ALA A 463 -13.64 4.03 -7.99
N LEU A 464 -13.88 2.74 -8.22
CA LEU A 464 -12.85 1.69 -8.20
C LEU A 464 -11.83 1.84 -9.34
N ALA A 465 -12.27 2.30 -10.51
CA ALA A 465 -11.38 2.58 -11.64
C ALA A 465 -10.43 3.74 -11.31
N GLU A 466 -10.95 4.80 -10.70
CA GLU A 466 -10.16 5.94 -10.24
C GLU A 466 -9.17 5.55 -9.14
N GLN A 467 -9.60 4.73 -8.17
CA GLN A 467 -8.71 4.20 -7.13
C GLN A 467 -7.57 3.35 -7.72
N SER A 468 -7.86 2.52 -8.71
CA SER A 468 -6.85 1.72 -9.41
C SER A 468 -5.82 2.60 -10.13
N ARG A 469 -6.27 3.70 -10.76
CA ARG A 469 -5.37 4.69 -11.38
C ARG A 469 -4.44 5.34 -10.36
N ARG A 470 -4.96 5.71 -9.18
CA ARG A 470 -4.15 6.28 -8.09
C ARG A 470 -3.13 5.28 -7.55
N LEU A 471 -3.51 4.02 -7.37
CA LEU A 471 -2.59 2.96 -6.96
C LEU A 471 -1.43 2.77 -7.94
N ILE A 472 -1.68 2.86 -9.24
CA ILE A 472 -0.61 2.82 -10.26
C ILE A 472 0.36 3.99 -10.07
N GLN A 473 -0.15 5.21 -9.86
CA GLN A 473 0.69 6.39 -9.63
C GLN A 473 1.51 6.28 -8.34
N ASP A 474 0.91 5.80 -7.26
CA ASP A 474 1.60 5.68 -5.98
C ASP A 474 2.65 4.57 -6.01
N ALA A 475 2.39 3.47 -6.73
CA ALA A 475 3.40 2.46 -7.01
C ALA A 475 4.60 3.02 -7.81
N GLN A 476 4.34 3.88 -8.82
CA GLN A 476 5.41 4.55 -9.56
C GLN A 476 6.25 5.48 -8.68
N LYS A 477 5.61 6.24 -7.78
CA LYS A 477 6.32 7.09 -6.82
C LYS A 477 7.17 6.27 -5.85
N ALA A 478 6.63 5.16 -5.34
CA ALA A 478 7.35 4.27 -4.44
C ALA A 478 8.57 3.64 -5.12
N GLN A 479 8.44 3.24 -6.40
CA GLN A 479 9.57 2.78 -7.20
C GLN A 479 10.64 3.87 -7.39
N ALA A 480 10.26 5.10 -7.73
CA ALA A 480 11.22 6.21 -7.86
C ALA A 480 11.93 6.54 -6.53
N LEU A 481 11.24 6.40 -5.40
CA LEU A 481 11.84 6.54 -4.07
C LEU A 481 12.83 5.41 -3.77
N ALA A 482 12.53 4.17 -4.17
CA ALA A 482 13.46 3.05 -4.04
C ALA A 482 14.73 3.26 -4.89
N GLU A 483 14.58 3.71 -6.13
CA GLU A 483 15.72 4.07 -6.99
C GLU A 483 16.57 5.19 -6.36
N ARG A 484 15.94 6.18 -5.72
CA ARG A 484 16.67 7.23 -5.01
C ARG A 484 17.42 6.70 -3.79
N LEU A 485 16.79 5.83 -3.00
CA LEU A 485 17.44 5.18 -1.86
C LEU A 485 18.67 4.37 -2.30
N GLU A 486 18.60 3.69 -3.44
CA GLU A 486 19.73 2.93 -3.97
C GLU A 486 20.94 3.82 -4.30
N ILE A 487 20.70 5.02 -4.84
CA ILE A 487 21.74 6.03 -5.06
C ILE A 487 22.33 6.49 -3.73
N ASP A 488 21.49 6.84 -2.75
CA ASP A 488 21.95 7.31 -1.43
C ASP A 488 22.77 6.22 -0.70
N ILE A 489 22.39 4.94 -0.85
CA ILE A 489 23.15 3.80 -0.31
C ILE A 489 24.51 3.67 -1.01
N GLN A 490 24.56 3.86 -2.33
CA GLN A 490 25.81 3.81 -3.08
C GLN A 490 26.79 4.93 -2.66
N ASP A 491 26.26 6.11 -2.34
CA ASP A 491 27.06 7.21 -1.77
C ASP A 491 27.61 6.84 -0.38
N ILE A 492 26.79 6.22 0.46
CA ILE A 492 27.21 5.72 1.79
C ILE A 492 28.30 4.64 1.64
N ASP A 493 28.12 3.67 0.74
CA ASP A 493 29.09 2.60 0.50
C ASP A 493 30.41 3.17 -0.04
N THR A 494 30.36 4.17 -0.91
CA THR A 494 31.55 4.86 -1.42
C THR A 494 32.28 5.62 -0.31
N PHE A 495 31.52 6.32 0.55
CA PHE A 495 32.07 7.04 1.69
C PHE A 495 32.72 6.10 2.72
N ILE A 496 32.08 4.97 3.02
CA ILE A 496 32.57 3.99 4.00
C ILE A 496 33.70 3.13 3.42
N GLY A 497 33.65 2.79 2.13
CA GLY A 497 34.59 1.89 1.47
C GLY A 497 36.04 2.37 1.48
N GLY A 498 36.27 3.68 1.69
CA GLY A 498 37.61 4.23 1.85
C GLY A 498 38.27 3.95 3.21
N TYR A 499 37.50 3.63 4.25
CA TYR A 499 38.03 3.40 5.60
C TYR A 499 38.64 2.00 5.75
N GLN A 500 39.88 1.94 6.22
CA GLN A 500 40.56 0.68 6.55
C GLN A 500 40.31 0.33 8.01
N LEU A 501 39.55 -0.74 8.24
CA LEU A 501 39.19 -1.18 9.58
C LEU A 501 40.21 -2.18 10.13
N LYS A 502 40.31 -2.22 11.46
CA LYS A 502 41.03 -3.28 12.15
C LYS A 502 40.35 -4.63 11.87
N LEU A 503 41.07 -5.56 11.26
CA LEU A 503 40.64 -6.96 11.20
C LEU A 503 40.53 -7.47 12.65
N ILE A 504 39.32 -7.87 13.05
CA ILE A 504 39.03 -8.46 14.37
C ILE A 504 39.69 -9.83 14.47
#